data_AF-A0A5D6Y9C6-F1
#
_entry.id   AF-A0A5D6Y9C6-F1
#
_cell.length_a   1.000
_cell.length_b   1.000
_cell.length_c   1.000
_cell.angle_alpha   90.00
_cell.angle_beta   90.00
_cell.angle_gamma   90.00
#
_symmetry.space_group_name_H-M   'P 1'
#
loop_
_entity.id
_entity.type
_entity.pdbx_description
1 polymer ?
#
loop_
_entity_poly.entity_id
_entity_poly.type
_entity_poly.pdbx_seq_one_letter_code
_entity_poly.pdbx_strand_id
1 'polypeptide(L)'
;MEIGALEGLEVEKNAIEEAAERCGNDIRQLITQMQKWKLTTSKVTYADLVNPASQHNKDESLRLNPFSATQQIFQRDASFDARNEAYFVDYDFMPLMVQENYIQSIMSNRNSSDEKLEAAMHASAFISESDLVAARVRSEQRWDLLTKQAALNVGACVYAAGFIGHPEFSRWLGKNSSAGKSKRLLSELSVRMRAHASGSREVIRMDYVPYMKEILLQKLLSGDEQIEQVIELLDACEISREDLTESMESFKFPGVKRHSYSELDAKAKTAFTRQYNKAVHKAQGVVESSLGSMTVKKGGRGKAAAADDDVDALPPASDAESEPEDGDDDIDVSKFQKKSRGRAAAASTGDGSAPKRKGAAAKGKAAPAKRQRA
;
A
#
# COMPACT_ATOMS: atom_id res chain seq x y z
N MET A 1 -1.24 -33.43 13.46
CA MET A 1 -1.44 -34.84 13.86
C MET A 1 -0.56 -35.76 13.04
N GLU A 2 -0.80 -35.90 11.73
CA GLU A 2 -0.01 -36.80 10.86
C GLU A 2 1.50 -36.49 10.88
N ILE A 3 1.87 -35.21 10.76
CA ILE A 3 3.26 -34.76 10.88
C ILE A 3 3.88 -35.16 12.23
N GLY A 4 3.11 -35.04 13.32
CA GLY A 4 3.59 -35.44 14.65
C GLY A 4 3.83 -36.94 14.74
N ALA A 5 2.90 -37.76 14.23
CA ALA A 5 3.03 -39.21 14.22
C ALA A 5 4.26 -39.68 13.41
N LEU A 6 4.52 -39.05 12.26
CA LEU A 6 5.70 -39.35 11.43
C LEU A 6 7.02 -39.00 12.12
N GLU A 7 7.04 -37.94 12.93
CA GLU A 7 8.20 -37.47 13.70
C GLU A 7 8.29 -38.10 15.11
N GLY A 8 7.41 -39.07 15.43
CA GLY A 8 7.37 -39.73 16.73
C GLY A 8 6.96 -38.82 17.90
N LEU A 9 6.15 -37.79 17.63
CA LEU A 9 5.51 -36.91 18.62
C LEU A 9 4.03 -37.27 18.73
N GLU A 10 3.62 -37.89 19.85
CA GLU A 10 2.22 -38.15 20.14
C GLU A 10 1.56 -36.88 20.69
N VAL A 11 0.70 -36.25 19.90
CA VAL A 11 -0.06 -35.06 20.34
C VAL A 11 -1.54 -35.41 20.39
N GLU A 12 -2.19 -35.08 21.51
CA GLU A 12 -3.65 -35.21 21.64
C GLU A 12 -4.37 -34.27 20.65
N LYS A 13 -5.52 -34.69 20.12
CA LYS A 13 -6.30 -33.87 19.18
C LYS A 13 -6.70 -32.52 19.76
N ASN A 14 -7.19 -32.51 21.01
CA ASN A 14 -7.58 -31.27 21.68
C ASN A 14 -6.36 -30.36 21.93
N ALA A 15 -5.20 -30.96 22.16
CA ALA A 15 -3.96 -30.22 22.36
C ALA A 15 -3.49 -29.54 21.07
N ILE A 16 -3.56 -30.22 19.91
CA ILE A 16 -3.14 -29.60 18.65
C ILE A 16 -4.09 -28.49 18.19
N GLU A 17 -5.40 -28.61 18.46
CA GLU A 17 -6.40 -27.59 18.14
C GLU A 17 -6.15 -26.32 18.96
N GLU A 18 -6.01 -26.46 20.28
CA GLU A 18 -5.64 -25.36 21.18
C GLU A 18 -4.31 -24.70 20.77
N ALA A 19 -3.33 -25.50 20.35
CA ALA A 19 -2.05 -25.00 19.90
C ALA A 19 -2.13 -24.24 18.56
N ALA A 20 -2.99 -24.67 17.65
CA ALA A 20 -3.24 -24.01 16.39
C ALA A 20 -3.88 -22.63 16.62
N GLU A 21 -4.87 -22.57 17.51
CA GLU A 21 -5.50 -21.31 17.92
C GLU A 21 -4.47 -20.37 18.57
N ARG A 22 -3.64 -20.88 19.48
CA ARG A 22 -2.56 -20.11 20.13
C ARG A 22 -1.46 -19.63 19.19
N CYS A 23 -1.24 -20.33 18.08
CA CYS A 23 -0.31 -19.88 17.02
C CYS A 23 -0.99 -18.93 16.02
N GLY A 24 -2.20 -18.43 16.31
CA GLY A 24 -2.94 -17.55 15.42
C GLY A 24 -3.36 -18.22 14.11
N ASN A 25 -3.51 -19.55 14.11
CA ASN A 25 -3.75 -20.39 12.93
C ASN A 25 -2.63 -20.32 11.86
N ASP A 26 -1.42 -19.86 12.21
CA ASP A 26 -0.26 -19.90 11.33
C ASP A 26 0.37 -21.31 11.33
N ILE A 27 0.26 -21.99 10.19
CA ILE A 27 0.79 -23.35 9.98
C ILE A 27 2.30 -23.41 10.21
N ARG A 28 3.07 -22.39 9.81
CA ARG A 28 4.52 -22.37 9.98
C ARG A 28 4.88 -22.30 11.46
N GLN A 29 4.23 -21.41 12.20
CA GLN A 29 4.48 -21.28 13.64
C GLN A 29 4.06 -22.52 14.42
N LEU A 30 2.93 -23.13 14.05
CA LEU A 30 2.46 -24.39 14.64
C LEU A 30 3.48 -25.51 14.41
N ILE A 31 4.00 -25.66 13.18
CA ILE A 31 5.04 -26.66 12.87
C ILE A 31 6.32 -26.38 13.67
N THR A 32 6.77 -25.13 13.74
CA THR A 32 7.95 -24.75 14.54
C THR A 32 7.76 -25.06 16.01
N GLN A 33 6.55 -24.85 16.55
CA GLN A 33 6.23 -25.18 17.94
C GLN A 33 6.23 -26.70 18.17
N MET A 34 5.67 -27.48 17.24
CA MET A 34 5.72 -28.95 17.29
C MET A 34 7.16 -29.48 17.24
N GLN A 35 8.02 -28.89 16.41
CA GLN A 35 9.44 -29.23 16.37
C GLN A 35 10.14 -28.97 17.71
N LYS A 36 9.84 -27.83 18.35
CA LYS A 36 10.37 -27.52 19.69
C LYS A 36 9.89 -28.52 20.74
N TRP A 37 8.60 -28.89 20.73
CA TRP A 37 8.10 -29.91 21.65
C TRP A 37 8.81 -31.23 21.47
N LYS A 38 9.08 -31.66 20.23
CA LYS A 38 9.79 -32.92 19.98
C LYS A 38 11.21 -32.94 20.57
N LEU A 39 11.87 -31.79 20.70
CA LEU A 39 13.19 -31.68 21.35
C LEU A 39 13.12 -31.93 22.87
N THR A 40 11.99 -31.62 23.50
CA THR A 40 11.83 -31.70 24.96
C THR A 40 11.03 -32.91 25.41
N THR A 41 10.05 -33.36 24.62
CA THR A 41 9.09 -34.38 25.01
C THR A 41 8.55 -35.14 23.80
N SER A 42 8.18 -36.40 23.98
CA SER A 42 7.60 -37.23 22.91
C SER A 42 6.08 -37.38 22.98
N LYS A 43 5.43 -36.86 24.03
CA LYS A 43 3.98 -36.83 24.22
C LYS A 43 3.53 -35.44 24.69
N VAL A 44 2.47 -34.90 24.11
CA VAL A 44 1.89 -33.59 24.48
C VAL A 44 0.39 -33.77 24.69
N THR A 45 -0.07 -33.51 25.91
CA THR A 45 -1.48 -33.60 26.31
C THR A 45 -2.12 -32.21 26.40
N TYR A 46 -3.46 -32.15 26.42
CA TYR A 46 -4.16 -30.87 26.57
C TYR A 46 -3.84 -30.17 27.90
N ALA A 47 -3.68 -30.93 28.98
CA ALA A 47 -3.31 -30.40 30.30
C ALA A 47 -1.94 -29.69 30.29
N ASP A 48 -0.99 -30.20 29.48
CA ASP A 48 0.32 -29.58 29.31
C ASP A 48 0.22 -28.22 28.61
N LEU A 49 -0.80 -27.99 27.79
CA LEU A 49 -1.02 -26.68 27.17
C LEU A 49 -1.80 -25.74 28.08
N VAL A 50 -2.77 -26.22 28.83
CA VAL A 50 -3.57 -25.37 29.72
C VAL A 50 -2.76 -24.88 30.94
N ASN A 51 -1.80 -25.67 31.44
CA ASN A 51 -1.03 -25.31 32.63
C ASN A 51 0.02 -24.21 32.34
N PRO A 52 -0.13 -22.97 32.84
CA PRO A 52 0.76 -21.84 32.53
C PRO A 52 2.23 -22.08 32.90
N ALA A 53 2.50 -22.98 33.85
CA ALA A 53 3.84 -23.34 34.31
C ALA A 53 4.54 -24.41 33.45
N SER A 54 3.88 -24.93 32.41
CA SER A 54 4.46 -25.96 31.56
C SER A 54 5.54 -25.38 30.64
N GLN A 55 6.63 -26.13 30.44
CA GLN A 55 7.68 -25.81 29.46
C GLN A 55 7.16 -25.84 28.01
N HIS A 56 5.93 -26.33 27.80
CA HIS A 56 5.25 -26.40 26.52
C HIS A 56 4.57 -25.08 26.15
N ASN A 57 4.33 -24.21 27.14
CA ASN A 57 3.69 -22.93 26.95
C ASN A 57 4.69 -21.89 26.44
N LYS A 58 4.50 -21.47 25.19
CA LYS A 58 5.13 -20.27 24.64
C LYS A 58 4.65 -19.05 25.45
N ASP A 59 5.53 -18.08 25.70
CA ASP A 59 5.26 -16.87 26.47
C ASP A 59 3.91 -16.24 26.11
N GLU A 60 3.13 -15.79 27.11
CA GLU A 60 1.78 -15.25 26.88
C GLU A 60 1.82 -13.97 26.03
N SER A 61 2.89 -13.19 26.19
CA SER A 61 3.24 -12.03 25.36
C SER A 61 3.46 -12.38 23.88
N LEU A 62 3.98 -13.58 23.57
CA LEU A 62 4.19 -14.09 22.20
C LEU A 62 2.91 -14.65 21.55
N ARG A 63 1.79 -14.68 22.28
CA ARG A 63 0.48 -15.19 21.81
C ARG A 63 -0.48 -14.07 21.45
N LEU A 64 -0.31 -12.91 22.06
CA LEU A 64 -1.15 -11.77 21.77
C LEU A 64 -0.83 -11.30 20.35
N ASN A 65 -1.85 -11.27 19.50
CA ASN A 65 -1.75 -10.55 18.24
C ASN A 65 -2.03 -9.06 18.51
N PRO A 66 -1.68 -8.15 17.58
CA PRO A 66 -1.95 -6.72 17.76
C PRO A 66 -3.42 -6.40 18.06
N PHE A 67 -4.38 -7.20 17.59
CA PHE A 67 -5.80 -7.02 17.88
C PHE A 67 -6.15 -7.36 19.34
N SER A 68 -5.72 -8.53 19.84
CA SER A 68 -5.95 -8.94 21.23
C SER A 68 -5.19 -8.03 22.20
N ALA A 69 -3.97 -7.61 21.83
CA ALA A 69 -3.21 -6.61 22.57
C ALA A 69 -3.95 -5.27 22.63
N THR A 70 -4.59 -4.86 21.53
CA THR A 70 -5.46 -3.68 21.50
C THR A 70 -6.66 -3.85 22.42
N GLN A 71 -7.32 -5.01 22.44
CA GLN A 71 -8.40 -5.24 23.41
C GLN A 71 -7.90 -5.12 24.85
N GLN A 72 -6.76 -5.72 25.15
CA GLN A 72 -6.17 -5.71 26.49
C GLN A 72 -5.72 -4.32 26.95
N ILE A 73 -5.07 -3.53 26.08
CA ILE A 73 -4.52 -2.22 26.47
C ILE A 73 -5.63 -1.22 26.86
N PHE A 74 -6.85 -1.37 26.32
CA PHE A 74 -8.01 -0.53 26.62
C PHE A 74 -8.88 -1.04 27.77
N GLN A 75 -8.67 -2.26 28.27
CA GLN A 75 -9.43 -2.81 29.40
C GLN A 75 -9.29 -1.93 30.65
N ARG A 76 -10.42 -1.65 31.32
CA ARG A 76 -10.44 -0.80 32.53
C ARG A 76 -9.63 -1.40 33.68
N ASP A 77 -9.74 -2.70 33.88
CA ASP A 77 -9.12 -3.39 35.02
C ASP A 77 -7.66 -3.81 34.76
N ALA A 78 -7.10 -3.48 33.58
CA ALA A 78 -5.71 -3.79 33.26
C ALA A 78 -4.75 -2.84 34.00
N SER A 79 -3.76 -3.42 34.69
CA SER A 79 -2.67 -2.69 35.35
C SER A 79 -1.80 -1.94 34.33
N PHE A 80 -1.02 -0.98 34.81
CA PHE A 80 -0.04 -0.28 33.98
C PHE A 80 0.91 -1.28 33.30
N ASP A 81 1.47 -2.23 34.05
CA ASP A 81 2.40 -3.23 33.52
C ASP A 81 1.74 -4.09 32.44
N ALA A 82 0.50 -4.55 32.64
CA ALA A 82 -0.23 -5.34 31.65
C ALA A 82 -0.48 -4.56 30.35
N ARG A 83 -0.81 -3.26 30.46
CA ARG A 83 -0.97 -2.37 29.30
C ARG A 83 0.36 -2.11 28.60
N ASN A 84 1.43 -1.96 29.37
CA ASN A 84 2.78 -1.75 28.85
C ASN A 84 3.28 -3.00 28.08
N GLU A 85 3.11 -4.19 28.64
CA GLU A 85 3.41 -5.46 27.95
C GLU A 85 2.56 -5.61 26.67
N ALA A 86 1.27 -5.27 26.72
CA ALA A 86 0.41 -5.29 25.54
C ALA A 86 0.89 -4.34 24.43
N TYR A 87 1.44 -3.17 24.78
CA TYR A 87 2.06 -2.26 23.82
C TYR A 87 3.29 -2.88 23.14
N PHE A 88 4.13 -3.59 23.91
CA PHE A 88 5.35 -4.20 23.39
C PHE A 88 5.15 -5.50 22.60
N VAL A 89 3.92 -6.02 22.52
CA VAL A 89 3.55 -7.08 21.58
C VAL A 89 3.94 -6.70 20.15
N ASP A 90 3.69 -5.45 19.76
CA ASP A 90 4.14 -4.89 18.49
C ASP A 90 4.27 -3.36 18.60
N TYR A 91 5.46 -2.87 18.98
CA TYR A 91 5.66 -1.44 19.22
C TYR A 91 5.59 -0.57 17.94
N ASP A 92 5.54 -1.19 16.76
CA ASP A 92 5.36 -0.51 15.48
C ASP A 92 3.88 -0.33 15.15
N PHE A 93 3.05 -1.37 15.34
CA PHE A 93 1.62 -1.28 15.05
C PHE A 93 0.78 -0.78 16.23
N MET A 94 1.17 -1.03 17.48
CA MET A 94 0.35 -0.67 18.64
C MET A 94 0.02 0.82 18.75
N PRO A 95 0.93 1.79 18.49
CA PRO A 95 0.56 3.21 18.43
C PRO A 95 -0.57 3.50 17.43
N LEU A 96 -0.52 2.87 16.25
CA LEU A 96 -1.51 3.04 15.19
C LEU A 96 -2.85 2.38 15.57
N MET A 97 -2.81 1.21 16.23
CA MET A 97 -4.00 0.53 16.72
C MET A 97 -4.68 1.32 17.85
N VAL A 98 -3.91 1.91 18.76
CA VAL A 98 -4.43 2.80 19.80
C VAL A 98 -5.11 4.02 19.17
N GLN A 99 -4.46 4.68 18.21
CA GLN A 99 -5.00 5.85 17.53
C GLN A 99 -6.29 5.57 16.75
N GLU A 100 -6.43 4.40 16.11
CA GLU A 100 -7.65 4.06 15.37
C GLU A 100 -8.82 3.74 16.31
N ASN A 101 -8.56 3.10 17.46
CA ASN A 101 -9.60 2.47 18.27
C ASN A 101 -9.98 3.24 19.56
N TYR A 102 -9.22 4.26 19.98
CA TYR A 102 -9.50 4.94 21.26
C TYR A 102 -10.90 5.59 21.33
N ILE A 103 -11.41 6.12 20.21
CA ILE A 103 -12.77 6.67 20.14
C ILE A 103 -13.83 5.58 20.32
N GLN A 104 -13.67 4.42 19.66
CA GLN A 104 -14.59 3.29 19.80
C GLN A 104 -14.65 2.83 21.26
N SER A 105 -13.48 2.75 21.92
CA SER A 105 -13.38 2.42 23.33
C SER A 105 -14.14 3.41 24.22
N ILE A 106 -13.91 4.72 24.03
CA ILE A 106 -14.62 5.78 24.78
C ILE A 106 -16.13 5.69 24.56
N MET A 107 -16.57 5.47 23.32
CA MET A 107 -17.99 5.43 22.97
C MET A 107 -18.74 4.26 23.59
N SER A 108 -18.05 3.15 23.88
CA SER A 108 -18.61 1.98 24.59
C SER A 108 -19.07 2.29 26.02
N ASN A 109 -18.54 3.35 26.61
CA ASN A 109 -18.80 3.70 28.00
C ASN A 109 -20.18 4.37 28.18
N ARG A 110 -20.84 4.11 29.31
CA ARG A 110 -22.13 4.71 29.69
C ARG A 110 -21.92 6.05 30.42
N ASN A 111 -21.11 6.91 29.82
CA ASN A 111 -20.72 8.23 30.32
C ASN A 111 -21.48 9.34 29.60
N SER A 112 -21.49 10.56 30.18
CA SER A 112 -22.09 11.73 29.53
C SER A 112 -21.32 12.12 28.25
N SER A 113 -21.94 12.94 27.39
CA SER A 113 -21.25 13.43 26.18
C SER A 113 -20.01 14.26 26.54
N ASP A 114 -20.09 15.05 27.62
CA ASP A 114 -19.02 15.93 28.06
C ASP A 114 -17.83 15.11 28.60
N GLU A 115 -18.11 14.08 29.41
CA GLU A 115 -17.09 13.16 29.93
C GLU A 115 -16.38 12.40 28.79
N LYS A 116 -17.12 12.00 27.75
CA LYS A 116 -16.54 11.35 26.57
C LYS A 116 -15.64 12.30 25.78
N LEU A 117 -16.05 13.56 25.64
CA LEU A 117 -15.25 14.57 24.97
C LEU A 117 -13.99 14.90 25.76
N GLU A 118 -14.07 15.01 27.08
CA GLU A 118 -12.92 15.22 27.96
C GLU A 118 -11.93 14.04 27.90
N ALA A 119 -12.43 12.80 27.94
CA ALA A 119 -11.61 11.61 27.76
C ALA A 119 -10.90 11.59 26.39
N ALA A 120 -11.62 11.95 25.32
CA ALA A 120 -11.04 12.04 23.97
C ALA A 120 -9.98 13.14 23.86
N MET A 121 -10.22 14.30 24.49
CA MET A 121 -9.27 15.40 24.56
C MET A 121 -7.96 14.94 25.22
N HIS A 122 -8.03 14.35 26.42
CA HIS A 122 -6.84 13.84 27.10
C HIS A 122 -6.13 12.75 26.30
N ALA A 123 -6.87 11.74 25.82
CA ALA A 123 -6.29 10.66 25.03
C ALA A 123 -5.58 11.19 23.77
N SER A 124 -6.19 12.14 23.05
CA SER A 124 -5.60 12.74 21.86
C SER A 124 -4.30 13.52 22.14
N ALA A 125 -4.21 14.18 23.30
CA ALA A 125 -3.00 14.88 23.72
C ALA A 125 -1.83 13.90 23.96
N PHE A 126 -2.09 12.79 24.65
CA PHE A 126 -1.10 11.74 24.86
C PHE A 126 -0.66 11.05 23.57
N ILE A 127 -1.59 10.78 22.65
CA ILE A 127 -1.27 10.23 21.32
C ILE A 127 -0.38 11.21 20.53
N SER A 128 -0.69 12.50 20.58
CA SER A 128 0.10 13.54 19.88
C SER A 128 1.51 13.66 20.46
N GLU A 129 1.66 13.63 21.79
CA GLU A 129 2.99 13.63 22.42
C GLU A 129 3.77 12.34 22.11
N SER A 130 3.08 11.20 22.09
CA SER A 130 3.68 9.93 21.69
C SER A 130 4.24 10.01 20.27
N ASP A 131 3.54 10.65 19.34
CA ASP A 131 3.98 10.78 17.95
C ASP A 131 5.28 11.59 17.84
N LEU A 132 5.40 12.69 18.61
CA LEU A 132 6.65 13.45 18.70
C LEU A 132 7.83 12.61 19.23
N VAL A 133 7.57 11.78 20.24
CA VAL A 133 8.58 10.85 20.77
C VAL A 133 8.92 9.79 19.73
N ALA A 134 7.91 9.22 19.06
CA ALA A 134 8.08 8.21 18.02
C ALA A 134 8.94 8.70 16.84
N ALA A 135 8.74 9.95 16.42
CA ALA A 135 9.55 10.61 15.40
C ALA A 135 11.02 10.71 15.85
N ARG A 136 11.28 11.05 17.12
CA ARG A 136 12.65 11.13 17.66
C ARG A 136 13.30 9.76 17.80
N VAL A 137 12.56 8.74 18.24
CA VAL A 137 13.04 7.35 18.34
C VAL A 137 13.56 6.88 16.98
N ARG A 138 12.80 7.12 15.89
CA ARG A 138 13.14 6.64 14.55
C ARG A 138 14.18 7.50 13.84
N SER A 139 14.06 8.83 13.91
CA SER A 139 15.01 9.75 13.24
C SER A 139 16.41 9.74 13.84
N GLU A 140 16.53 9.57 15.17
CA GLU A 140 17.83 9.57 15.86
C GLU A 140 18.29 8.18 16.32
N GLN A 141 17.48 7.14 16.13
CA GLN A 141 17.72 5.81 16.70
C GLN A 141 17.82 5.84 18.25
N ARG A 142 17.04 6.72 18.88
CA ARG A 142 16.92 6.90 20.34
C ARG A 142 15.99 5.84 20.95
N TRP A 143 16.40 4.58 20.90
CA TRP A 143 15.60 3.45 21.41
C TRP A 143 15.37 3.50 22.93
N ASP A 144 16.18 4.28 23.65
CA ASP A 144 15.98 4.61 25.08
C ASP A 144 14.61 5.26 25.32
N LEU A 145 14.12 6.05 24.37
CA LEU A 145 12.82 6.73 24.46
C LEU A 145 11.61 5.83 24.16
N LEU A 146 11.82 4.60 23.68
CA LEU A 146 10.70 3.72 23.31
C LEU A 146 9.80 3.41 24.52
N THR A 147 10.38 3.29 25.71
CA THR A 147 9.63 3.11 26.96
C THR A 147 8.79 4.33 27.32
N LYS A 148 9.26 5.55 26.98
CA LYS A 148 8.46 6.78 27.11
C LYS A 148 7.32 6.80 26.11
N GLN A 149 7.56 6.41 24.86
CA GLN A 149 6.51 6.28 23.85
C GLN A 149 5.41 5.29 24.30
N ALA A 150 5.81 4.13 24.85
CA ALA A 150 4.90 3.15 25.42
C ALA A 150 4.05 3.75 26.55
N ALA A 151 4.69 4.40 27.53
CA ALA A 151 4.00 5.03 28.65
C ALA A 151 2.98 6.10 28.21
N LEU A 152 3.30 6.89 27.19
CA LEU A 152 2.37 7.88 26.62
C LEU A 152 1.15 7.22 25.97
N ASN A 153 1.34 6.14 25.19
CA ASN A 153 0.21 5.37 24.64
C ASN A 153 -0.63 4.71 25.73
N VAL A 154 0.00 4.13 26.76
CA VAL A 154 -0.70 3.58 27.92
C VAL A 154 -1.52 4.67 28.62
N GLY A 155 -0.95 5.87 28.79
CA GLY A 155 -1.66 7.04 29.30
C GLY A 155 -2.91 7.37 28.49
N ALA A 156 -2.81 7.41 27.16
CA ALA A 156 -3.97 7.59 26.28
C ALA A 156 -5.04 6.51 26.50
N CYS A 157 -4.64 5.25 26.60
CA CYS A 157 -5.53 4.12 26.84
C CYS A 157 -6.19 4.13 28.23
N VAL A 158 -5.57 4.74 29.23
CA VAL A 158 -6.16 4.91 30.57
C VAL A 158 -7.33 5.89 30.51
N TYR A 159 -7.14 7.04 29.85
CA TYR A 159 -8.24 8.00 29.64
C TYR A 159 -9.33 7.44 28.72
N ALA A 160 -8.93 6.69 27.69
CA ALA A 160 -9.84 6.06 26.74
C ALA A 160 -10.34 4.67 27.17
N ALA A 161 -10.16 4.26 28.44
CA ALA A 161 -10.42 2.89 28.86
C ALA A 161 -11.90 2.49 28.71
N GLY A 162 -12.14 1.36 28.06
CA GLY A 162 -13.46 0.92 27.63
C GLY A 162 -13.44 -0.46 27.00
N PHE A 163 -14.60 -0.92 26.53
CA PHE A 163 -14.73 -2.21 25.88
C PHE A 163 -14.60 -2.07 24.36
N ILE A 164 -13.68 -2.83 23.76
CA ILE A 164 -13.56 -2.97 22.32
C ILE A 164 -13.86 -4.42 21.94
N GLY A 165 -15.04 -4.64 21.35
CA GLY A 165 -15.43 -5.98 20.88
C GLY A 165 -14.61 -6.46 19.68
N HIS A 166 -14.41 -5.59 18.69
CA HIS A 166 -13.62 -5.89 17.49
C HIS A 166 -12.74 -4.67 17.18
N PRO A 167 -11.44 -4.70 17.49
CA PRO A 167 -10.53 -3.63 17.12
C PRO A 167 -10.40 -3.56 15.60
N GLU A 168 -10.55 -2.38 15.05
CA GLU A 168 -10.27 -2.11 13.64
C GLU A 168 -8.76 -1.97 13.43
N PHE A 169 -8.29 -2.44 12.28
CA PHE A 169 -6.92 -2.20 11.85
C PHE A 169 -6.74 -0.74 11.43
N SER A 170 -5.56 -0.18 11.68
CA SER A 170 -5.28 1.23 11.36
C SER A 170 -5.45 1.53 9.87
N ARG A 171 -6.27 2.54 9.57
CA ARG A 171 -6.48 3.04 8.20
C ARG A 171 -5.34 3.96 7.76
N TRP A 172 -4.49 4.38 8.70
CA TRP A 172 -3.40 5.31 8.46
C TRP A 172 -2.44 4.82 7.37
N LEU A 173 -2.05 3.54 7.39
CA LEU A 173 -1.13 2.96 6.41
C LEU A 173 -1.65 3.09 4.97
N GLY A 174 -2.93 2.75 4.75
CA GLY A 174 -3.57 2.88 3.44
C GLY A 174 -3.72 4.34 3.00
N LYS A 175 -4.03 5.24 3.94
CA LYS A 175 -4.10 6.69 3.68
C LYS A 175 -2.72 7.28 3.36
N ASN A 176 -1.68 6.86 4.07
CA ASN A 176 -0.31 7.31 3.84
C ASN A 176 0.19 6.92 2.45
N SER A 177 -0.04 5.66 2.04
CA SER A 177 0.27 5.21 0.67
C SER A 177 -0.49 6.00 -0.40
N SER A 178 -1.79 6.24 -0.17
CA SER A 178 -2.63 7.03 -1.08
C SER A 178 -2.19 8.50 -1.18
N ALA A 179 -1.74 9.08 -0.06
CA ALA A 179 -1.19 10.43 0.00
C ALA A 179 0.17 10.49 -0.75
N GLY A 180 1.04 9.51 -0.57
CA GLY A 180 2.30 9.38 -1.30
C GLY A 180 2.11 9.28 -2.81
N LYS A 181 1.18 8.41 -3.26
CA LYS A 181 0.79 8.31 -4.69
C LYS A 181 0.32 9.67 -5.22
N SER A 182 -0.57 10.35 -4.50
CA SER A 182 -1.07 11.66 -4.88
C SER A 182 0.04 12.72 -4.95
N LYS A 183 0.98 12.74 -3.99
CA LYS A 183 2.13 13.66 -3.98
C LYS A 183 3.02 13.44 -5.21
N ARG A 184 3.27 12.17 -5.58
CA ARG A 184 4.03 11.83 -6.79
C ARG A 184 3.33 12.31 -8.07
N LEU A 185 2.05 12.00 -8.23
CA LEU A 185 1.26 12.43 -9.40
C LEU A 185 1.21 13.97 -9.51
N LEU A 186 1.11 14.67 -8.38
CA LEU A 186 1.11 16.14 -8.37
C LEU A 186 2.48 16.70 -8.77
N SER A 187 3.57 16.05 -8.35
CA SER A 187 4.92 16.43 -8.75
C SER A 187 5.13 16.27 -10.25
N GLU A 188 4.69 15.16 -10.84
CA GLU A 188 4.75 14.93 -12.29
C GLU A 188 3.93 15.98 -13.06
N LEU A 189 2.70 16.23 -12.62
CA LEU A 189 1.83 17.25 -13.23
C LEU A 189 2.43 18.65 -13.12
N SER A 190 3.00 19.00 -11.97
CA SER A 190 3.62 20.30 -11.73
C SER A 190 4.84 20.54 -12.62
N VAL A 191 5.64 19.51 -12.91
CA VAL A 191 6.78 19.62 -13.83
C VAL A 191 6.31 19.90 -15.25
N ARG A 192 5.26 19.20 -15.72
CA ARG A 192 4.67 19.42 -17.05
C ARG A 192 4.05 20.81 -17.19
N MET A 193 3.32 21.24 -16.17
CA MET A 193 2.64 22.55 -16.21
C MET A 193 3.58 23.74 -15.96
N ARG A 194 4.86 23.52 -15.61
CA ARG A 194 5.76 24.59 -15.17
C ARG A 194 5.94 25.73 -16.19
N ALA A 195 5.86 25.43 -17.48
CA ALA A 195 5.96 26.45 -18.53
C ALA A 195 4.71 27.34 -18.64
N HIS A 196 3.57 26.88 -18.10
CA HIS A 196 2.25 27.49 -18.32
C HIS A 196 1.53 27.92 -17.02
N ALA A 197 1.95 27.37 -15.88
CA ALA A 197 1.40 27.67 -14.57
C ALA A 197 2.47 28.30 -13.68
N SER A 198 2.13 29.44 -13.09
CA SER A 198 2.92 30.10 -12.07
C SER A 198 2.45 29.65 -10.69
N GLY A 199 3.33 29.04 -9.90
CA GLY A 199 3.02 28.75 -8.50
C GLY A 199 3.68 27.48 -8.00
N SER A 200 3.53 27.27 -6.69
CA SER A 200 3.97 26.03 -6.05
C SER A 200 3.07 24.85 -6.43
N ARG A 201 3.48 23.65 -6.04
CA ARG A 201 2.67 22.44 -6.21
C ARG A 201 1.31 22.56 -5.52
N GLU A 202 1.24 23.24 -4.37
CA GLU A 202 -0.03 23.49 -3.69
C GLU A 202 -0.94 24.37 -4.53
N VAL A 203 -0.44 25.46 -5.11
CA VAL A 203 -1.22 26.37 -5.97
C VAL A 203 -1.76 25.60 -7.17
N ILE A 204 -0.94 24.77 -7.82
CA ILE A 204 -1.39 23.94 -8.95
C ILE A 204 -2.52 22.99 -8.52
N ARG A 205 -2.41 22.36 -7.35
CA ARG A 205 -3.44 21.47 -6.82
C ARG A 205 -4.74 22.20 -6.45
N MET A 206 -4.64 23.37 -5.83
CA MET A 206 -5.77 24.07 -5.22
C MET A 206 -6.49 24.99 -6.22
N ASP A 207 -5.74 25.67 -7.08
CA ASP A 207 -6.25 26.78 -7.90
C ASP A 207 -6.31 26.45 -9.39
N TYR A 208 -5.43 25.56 -9.89
CA TYR A 208 -5.43 25.21 -11.31
C TYR A 208 -6.26 23.95 -11.61
N VAL A 209 -5.90 22.82 -10.99
CA VAL A 209 -6.51 21.52 -11.28
C VAL A 209 -8.04 21.50 -11.19
N PRO A 210 -8.66 22.03 -10.12
CA PRO A 210 -10.11 22.14 -9.99
C PRO A 210 -10.84 22.68 -11.21
N TYR A 211 -10.45 23.88 -11.65
CA TYR A 211 -11.14 24.59 -12.73
C TYR A 211 -10.76 24.03 -14.09
N MET A 212 -9.49 23.67 -14.26
CA MET A 212 -9.03 23.04 -15.50
C MET A 212 -9.77 21.72 -15.78
N LYS A 213 -9.91 20.86 -14.76
CA LYS A 213 -10.67 19.62 -14.87
C LYS A 213 -12.14 19.89 -15.24
N GLU A 214 -12.75 20.89 -14.61
CA GLU A 214 -14.14 21.26 -14.87
C GLU A 214 -14.32 21.74 -16.32
N ILE A 215 -13.46 22.64 -16.80
CA ILE A 215 -13.47 23.13 -18.18
C ILE A 215 -13.31 21.99 -19.19
N LEU A 216 -12.32 21.10 -18.98
CA LEU A 216 -12.05 19.98 -19.89
C LEU A 216 -13.20 18.97 -19.92
N LEU A 217 -13.72 18.59 -18.75
CA LEU A 217 -14.81 17.61 -18.65
C LEU A 217 -16.15 18.18 -19.12
N GLN A 218 -16.45 19.45 -18.85
CA GLN A 218 -17.66 20.10 -19.36
C GLN A 218 -17.68 20.14 -20.89
N LYS A 219 -16.52 20.38 -21.52
CA LYS A 219 -16.37 20.29 -22.97
C LYS A 219 -16.57 18.87 -23.49
N LEU A 220 -15.97 17.87 -22.85
CA LEU A 220 -16.17 16.46 -23.21
C LEU A 220 -17.62 15.99 -23.03
N LEU A 221 -18.36 16.55 -22.06
CA LEU A 221 -19.78 16.26 -21.84
C LEU A 221 -20.69 16.96 -22.87
N SER A 222 -20.23 18.07 -23.47
CA SER A 222 -21.03 18.86 -24.41
C SER A 222 -21.16 18.21 -25.80
N GLY A 223 -20.32 17.23 -26.14
CA GLY A 223 -20.46 16.40 -27.33
C GLY A 223 -19.15 16.11 -28.09
N ASP A 224 -19.23 15.18 -29.05
CA ASP A 224 -18.09 14.67 -29.82
C ASP A 224 -17.35 15.75 -30.65
N GLU A 225 -18.02 16.87 -30.95
CA GLU A 225 -17.45 18.00 -31.73
C GLU A 225 -16.40 18.80 -30.95
N GLN A 226 -16.42 18.76 -29.61
CA GLN A 226 -15.48 19.52 -28.79
C GLN A 226 -14.24 18.72 -28.40
N ILE A 227 -14.14 17.46 -28.81
CA ILE A 227 -13.00 16.58 -28.46
C ILE A 227 -11.68 17.16 -29.00
N GLU A 228 -11.69 17.72 -30.21
CA GLU A 228 -10.49 18.34 -30.80
C GLU A 228 -10.00 19.54 -29.99
N GLN A 229 -10.93 20.40 -29.54
CA GLN A 229 -10.61 21.54 -28.66
C GLN A 229 -10.04 21.08 -27.31
N VAL A 230 -10.54 19.96 -26.76
CA VAL A 230 -10.02 19.39 -25.51
C VAL A 230 -8.60 18.88 -25.70
N ILE A 231 -8.33 18.24 -26.84
CA ILE A 231 -6.97 17.77 -27.18
C ILE A 231 -6.02 18.96 -27.34
N GLU A 232 -6.43 20.02 -28.04
CA GLU A 232 -5.64 21.24 -28.17
C GLU A 232 -5.35 21.89 -26.81
N LEU A 233 -6.33 21.93 -25.89
CA LEU A 233 -6.12 22.46 -24.53
C LEU A 233 -5.17 21.59 -23.70
N LEU A 234 -5.25 20.26 -23.85
CA LEU A 234 -4.31 19.34 -23.20
C LEU A 234 -2.88 19.57 -23.71
N ASP A 235 -2.70 19.71 -25.02
CA ASP A 235 -1.39 20.00 -25.62
C ASP A 235 -0.87 21.40 -25.24
N ALA A 236 -1.74 22.40 -25.18
CA ALA A 236 -1.39 23.77 -24.81
C ALA A 236 -0.92 23.90 -23.35
N CYS A 237 -1.42 23.02 -22.47
CA CYS A 237 -1.00 22.95 -21.06
C CYS A 237 0.08 21.88 -20.80
N GLU A 238 0.51 21.15 -21.84
CA GLU A 238 1.42 19.99 -21.77
C GLU A 238 0.94 18.88 -20.82
N ILE A 239 -0.37 18.69 -20.74
CA ILE A 239 -1.02 17.72 -19.85
C ILE A 239 -1.34 16.45 -20.62
N SER A 240 -1.04 15.30 -20.01
CA SER A 240 -1.35 14.01 -20.61
C SER A 240 -2.81 13.61 -20.42
N ARG A 241 -3.31 12.72 -21.28
CA ARG A 241 -4.60 12.04 -21.07
C ARG A 241 -4.63 11.33 -19.71
N GLU A 242 -3.54 10.68 -19.33
CA GLU A 242 -3.39 9.98 -18.05
C GLU A 242 -3.60 10.94 -16.89
N ASP A 243 -3.09 12.17 -16.97
CA ASP A 243 -3.32 13.18 -15.93
C ASP A 243 -4.79 13.55 -15.78
N LEU A 244 -5.50 13.75 -16.88
CA LEU A 244 -6.93 14.07 -16.85
C LEU A 244 -7.75 12.93 -16.22
N THR A 245 -7.38 11.68 -16.52
CA THR A 245 -8.15 10.49 -16.12
C THR A 245 -7.80 9.94 -14.74
N GLU A 246 -6.53 10.01 -14.31
CA GLU A 246 -6.03 9.41 -13.07
C GLU A 246 -5.50 10.48 -12.09
N SER A 247 -4.55 11.33 -12.52
CA SER A 247 -3.92 12.32 -11.63
C SER A 247 -4.93 13.30 -11.05
N MET A 248 -5.71 13.97 -11.91
CA MET A 248 -6.72 14.95 -11.50
C MET A 248 -7.91 14.33 -10.77
N GLU A 249 -8.10 13.01 -10.84
CA GLU A 249 -9.11 12.30 -10.04
C GLU A 249 -8.68 12.18 -8.58
N SER A 250 -7.38 12.04 -8.34
CA SER A 250 -6.79 11.94 -6.99
C SER A 250 -6.82 13.27 -6.22
N PHE A 251 -6.99 14.41 -6.91
CA PHE A 251 -6.97 15.76 -6.31
C PHE A 251 -8.35 16.31 -5.96
N LYS A 252 -9.38 15.46 -5.89
CA LYS A 252 -10.72 15.89 -5.52
C LYS A 252 -10.86 16.12 -4.03
N PHE A 253 -11.57 17.18 -3.66
CA PHE A 253 -12.04 17.36 -2.29
C PHE A 253 -13.18 16.39 -1.98
N PRO A 254 -13.10 15.63 -0.87
CA PRO A 254 -14.21 14.82 -0.40
C PRO A 254 -15.47 15.68 -0.21
N GLY A 255 -16.61 15.23 -0.73
CA GLY A 255 -17.91 15.90 -0.56
C GLY A 255 -18.22 17.04 -1.53
N VAL A 256 -17.26 17.54 -2.32
CA VAL A 256 -17.52 18.54 -3.36
C VAL A 256 -17.87 17.85 -4.67
N LYS A 257 -19.12 17.99 -5.12
CA LYS A 257 -19.54 17.47 -6.42
C LYS A 257 -18.89 18.29 -7.53
N ARG A 258 -17.93 17.68 -8.22
CA ARG A 258 -17.34 18.19 -9.46
C ARG A 258 -17.37 17.09 -10.51
N HIS A 259 -17.39 17.50 -11.77
CA HIS A 259 -17.36 16.58 -12.89
C HIS A 259 -16.22 15.57 -12.76
N SER A 260 -16.55 14.33 -13.04
CA SER A 260 -15.64 13.21 -13.02
C SER A 260 -15.48 12.63 -14.41
N TYR A 261 -14.28 12.13 -14.74
CA TYR A 261 -14.11 11.38 -15.97
C TYR A 261 -15.02 10.13 -16.00
N SER A 262 -15.41 9.61 -14.84
CA SER A 262 -16.35 8.49 -14.72
C SER A 262 -17.74 8.81 -15.28
N GLU A 263 -18.18 10.07 -15.27
CA GLU A 263 -19.51 10.51 -15.74
C GLU A 263 -19.67 10.47 -17.26
N LEU A 264 -18.56 10.50 -18.02
CA LEU A 264 -18.61 10.42 -19.48
C LEU A 264 -19.15 9.05 -19.93
N ASP A 265 -19.95 9.04 -20.99
CA ASP A 265 -20.45 7.81 -21.58
C ASP A 265 -19.31 6.98 -22.21
N ALA A 266 -19.55 5.68 -22.39
CA ALA A 266 -18.54 4.79 -22.95
C ALA A 266 -18.16 5.20 -24.40
N LYS A 267 -19.08 5.81 -25.13
CA LYS A 267 -18.87 6.27 -26.51
C LYS A 267 -17.91 7.47 -26.55
N ALA A 268 -18.12 8.52 -25.76
CA ALA A 268 -17.24 9.69 -25.69
C ALA A 268 -15.85 9.32 -25.16
N LYS A 269 -15.76 8.47 -24.13
CA LYS A 269 -14.46 7.95 -23.63
C LYS A 269 -13.64 7.27 -24.73
N THR A 270 -14.32 6.46 -25.54
CA THR A 270 -13.68 5.72 -26.66
C THR A 270 -13.32 6.66 -27.81
N ALA A 271 -14.21 7.61 -28.15
CA ALA A 271 -13.97 8.61 -29.18
C ALA A 271 -12.77 9.51 -28.82
N PHE A 272 -12.73 10.03 -27.60
CA PHE A 272 -11.62 10.83 -27.06
C PHE A 272 -10.31 10.06 -27.10
N THR A 273 -10.28 8.83 -26.58
CA THR A 273 -9.05 8.01 -26.57
C THR A 273 -8.54 7.72 -27.99
N ARG A 274 -9.44 7.45 -28.95
CA ARG A 274 -9.07 7.18 -30.34
C ARG A 274 -8.53 8.43 -31.04
N GLN A 275 -9.15 9.59 -30.81
CA GLN A 275 -8.70 10.85 -31.42
C GLN A 275 -7.38 11.33 -30.81
N TYR A 276 -7.23 11.25 -29.48
CA TYR A 276 -5.97 11.55 -28.79
C TYR A 276 -4.83 10.71 -29.35
N ASN A 277 -4.96 9.38 -29.41
CA ASN A 277 -3.89 8.51 -29.93
C ASN A 277 -3.56 8.71 -31.43
N LYS A 278 -4.40 9.43 -32.20
CA LYS A 278 -4.13 9.77 -33.60
C LYS A 278 -3.24 11.02 -33.72
N ALA A 279 -3.29 11.91 -32.73
CA ALA A 279 -2.50 13.13 -32.68
C ALA A 279 -1.11 12.87 -32.09
N VAL A 280 -0.16 13.77 -32.39
CA VAL A 280 1.22 13.71 -31.87
C VAL A 280 1.34 14.73 -30.76
N HIS A 281 1.54 14.27 -29.52
CA HIS A 281 1.52 15.12 -28.32
C HIS A 281 2.91 15.40 -27.79
N LYS A 282 3.22 16.67 -27.50
CA LYS A 282 4.50 17.09 -26.90
C LYS A 282 4.69 16.52 -25.48
N ALA A 283 3.59 16.42 -24.73
CA ALA A 283 3.57 15.90 -23.36
C ALA A 283 4.07 14.45 -23.24
N GLN A 284 4.02 13.65 -24.32
CA GLN A 284 4.53 12.27 -24.32
C GLN A 284 6.07 12.20 -24.38
N GLY A 285 6.75 13.21 -24.93
CA GLY A 285 8.21 13.20 -25.09
C GLY A 285 9.00 13.66 -23.85
N VAL A 286 8.41 14.50 -22.99
CA VAL A 286 9.08 15.07 -21.81
C VAL A 286 9.26 14.03 -20.68
N VAL A 287 8.35 13.04 -20.61
CA VAL A 287 8.41 11.96 -19.63
C VAL A 287 9.56 10.99 -19.93
N GLU A 288 9.85 10.73 -21.21
CA GLU A 288 10.92 9.83 -21.63
C GLU A 288 12.31 10.43 -21.42
N SER A 289 12.47 11.74 -21.62
CA SER A 289 13.74 12.44 -21.40
C SER A 289 14.05 12.71 -19.93
N SER A 290 13.04 13.05 -19.13
CA SER A 290 13.23 13.39 -17.71
C SER A 290 13.42 12.16 -16.80
N LEU A 291 12.76 11.04 -17.12
CA LEU A 291 12.96 9.77 -16.37
C LEU A 291 14.25 9.03 -16.79
N GLY A 292 14.73 9.22 -18.03
CA GLY A 292 16.03 8.68 -18.46
C GLY A 292 17.23 9.32 -17.74
N SER A 293 17.07 10.58 -17.32
CA SER A 293 18.11 11.37 -16.63
C SER A 293 18.30 10.99 -15.15
N MET A 294 17.38 10.24 -14.53
CA MET A 294 17.51 9.80 -13.13
C MET A 294 18.24 8.45 -12.97
N THR A 295 18.76 7.87 -14.06
CA THR A 295 19.72 6.76 -13.95
C THR A 295 21.10 7.30 -13.56
N VAL A 296 21.31 7.48 -12.26
CA VAL A 296 22.61 7.83 -11.69
C VAL A 296 23.63 6.78 -12.11
N LYS A 297 24.58 7.24 -12.93
CA LYS A 297 25.83 6.58 -13.30
C LYS A 297 26.53 6.01 -12.06
N LYS A 298 26.47 4.68 -11.90
CA LYS A 298 27.44 3.96 -11.08
C LYS A 298 28.75 3.80 -11.86
N GLY A 299 29.73 4.63 -11.50
CA GLY A 299 31.17 4.34 -11.53
C GLY A 299 31.81 3.85 -12.84
N GLY A 300 32.48 4.76 -13.56
CA GLY A 300 33.40 4.42 -14.64
C GLY A 300 34.30 5.60 -15.00
N ARG A 301 35.57 5.51 -14.59
CA ARG A 301 36.59 6.56 -14.66
C ARG A 301 37.08 6.77 -16.11
N GLY A 302 36.98 8.01 -16.60
CA GLY A 302 37.92 8.62 -17.57
C GLY A 302 37.65 8.43 -19.07
N LYS A 303 37.21 9.50 -19.73
CA LYS A 303 38.02 10.26 -20.72
C LYS A 303 37.24 11.47 -21.22
N ALA A 304 37.94 12.60 -21.28
CA ALA A 304 37.46 13.87 -21.80
C ALA A 304 37.20 13.80 -23.31
N ALA A 305 36.14 14.47 -23.75
CA ALA A 305 36.05 15.11 -25.06
C ALA A 305 35.10 16.31 -24.92
N ALA A 306 35.63 17.48 -25.20
CA ALA A 306 34.95 18.76 -25.19
C ALA A 306 33.94 18.85 -26.35
N ALA A 307 32.78 19.42 -26.06
CA ALA A 307 31.98 20.15 -27.03
C ALA A 307 31.25 21.26 -26.25
N ASP A 308 31.68 22.46 -26.56
CA ASP A 308 31.13 23.76 -26.19
C ASP A 308 29.74 23.90 -26.83
N ASP A 309 28.72 24.21 -26.04
CA ASP A 309 27.59 25.00 -26.53
C ASP A 309 26.95 25.75 -25.36
N ASP A 310 26.96 27.07 -25.54
CA ASP A 310 26.70 28.11 -24.57
C ASP A 310 25.21 28.44 -24.66
N VAL A 311 24.40 27.99 -23.69
CA VAL A 311 23.08 28.55 -23.43
C VAL A 311 22.90 28.75 -21.93
N ASP A 312 23.02 30.03 -21.57
CA ASP A 312 22.86 30.65 -20.27
C ASP A 312 21.60 30.16 -19.53
N ALA A 313 21.76 29.11 -18.74
CA ALA A 313 20.76 28.65 -17.78
C ALA A 313 21.01 29.37 -16.46
N LEU A 314 20.26 30.45 -16.23
CA LEU A 314 20.14 31.10 -14.92
C LEU A 314 19.95 30.04 -13.81
N PRO A 315 20.69 30.17 -12.69
CA PRO A 315 20.75 29.13 -11.66
C PRO A 315 19.39 28.97 -10.96
N PRO A 316 19.05 27.76 -10.48
CA PRO A 316 17.81 27.51 -9.78
C PRO A 316 17.74 28.37 -8.51
N ALA A 317 16.66 29.13 -8.35
CA ALA A 317 16.28 29.63 -7.05
C ALA A 317 16.04 28.40 -6.15
N SER A 318 16.92 28.26 -5.16
CA SER A 318 16.80 27.33 -4.06
C SER A 318 15.47 27.58 -3.34
N ASP A 319 14.63 26.56 -3.28
CA ASP A 319 13.77 26.38 -2.13
C ASP A 319 13.98 24.95 -1.64
N ALA A 320 14.97 24.86 -0.76
CA ALA A 320 15.38 23.65 -0.07
C ALA A 320 14.43 23.45 1.11
N GLU A 321 13.28 22.83 0.86
CA GLU A 321 12.57 22.09 1.90
C GLU A 321 13.19 20.68 1.92
N SER A 322 14.24 20.55 2.72
CA SER A 322 14.86 19.27 3.07
C SER A 322 13.98 18.56 4.09
N GLU A 323 13.12 17.68 3.62
CA GLU A 323 12.53 16.60 4.43
C GLU A 323 13.30 15.30 4.12
N PRO A 324 13.63 14.48 5.13
CA PRO A 324 14.44 13.29 4.92
C PRO A 324 13.70 12.27 4.04
N GLU A 325 14.34 11.84 2.95
CA GLU A 325 13.97 10.63 2.23
C GLU A 325 14.22 9.42 3.15
N ASP A 326 13.17 8.87 3.72
CA ASP A 326 13.17 7.44 4.09
C ASP A 326 13.09 6.63 2.79
N GLY A 327 14.26 6.18 2.33
CA GLY A 327 14.40 5.22 1.27
C GLY A 327 14.17 3.81 1.80
N ASP A 328 13.17 3.13 1.24
CA ASP A 328 13.33 1.77 0.71
C ASP A 328 12.02 1.36 0.00
N ASP A 329 12.00 1.55 -1.32
CA ASP A 329 11.10 0.83 -2.24
C ASP A 329 11.81 0.73 -3.60
N ASP A 330 12.74 -0.22 -3.70
CA ASP A 330 13.31 -0.67 -4.97
C ASP A 330 12.19 -1.29 -5.83
N ILE A 331 11.52 -0.46 -6.64
CA ILE A 331 10.56 -0.91 -7.65
C ILE A 331 11.36 -1.42 -8.85
N ASP A 332 11.35 -2.74 -9.07
CA ASP A 332 11.88 -3.39 -10.27
C ASP A 332 11.08 -2.97 -11.53
N VAL A 333 11.61 -1.97 -12.25
CA VAL A 333 11.02 -1.38 -13.46
C VAL A 333 11.20 -2.27 -14.71
N SER A 334 11.82 -3.45 -14.60
CA SER A 334 12.00 -4.36 -15.74
C SER A 334 10.70 -4.93 -16.31
N LYS A 335 9.58 -4.84 -15.57
CA LYS A 335 8.26 -5.31 -15.99
C LYS A 335 7.50 -4.35 -16.93
N PHE A 336 7.96 -3.11 -17.10
CA PHE A 336 7.29 -2.11 -17.96
C PHE A 336 7.94 -1.91 -19.33
N GLN A 337 9.05 -2.59 -19.63
CA GLN A 337 9.61 -2.61 -20.98
C GLN A 337 8.87 -3.61 -21.85
N LYS A 338 8.01 -3.07 -22.73
CA LYS A 338 7.33 -3.83 -23.79
C LYS A 338 8.40 -4.44 -24.71
N LYS A 339 8.58 -5.76 -24.68
CA LYS A 339 9.42 -6.49 -25.66
C LYS A 339 9.03 -6.05 -27.07
N SER A 340 9.96 -5.43 -27.79
CA SER A 340 9.78 -5.09 -29.19
C SER A 340 9.56 -6.37 -29.98
N ARG A 341 8.38 -6.50 -30.60
CA ARG A 341 8.11 -7.56 -31.58
C ARG A 341 8.94 -7.26 -32.82
N GLY A 342 10.08 -7.93 -32.93
CA GLY A 342 10.89 -7.95 -34.15
C GLY A 342 10.06 -8.47 -35.32
N ARG A 343 9.89 -7.61 -36.32
CA ARG A 343 9.22 -7.88 -37.59
C ARG A 343 10.12 -8.77 -38.44
N ALA A 344 9.60 -9.92 -38.84
CA ALA A 344 10.26 -10.86 -39.74
C ALA A 344 10.51 -10.23 -41.11
N ALA A 345 11.75 -10.33 -41.59
CA ALA A 345 12.12 -10.22 -42.99
C ALA A 345 12.85 -11.51 -43.37
N ALA A 346 12.38 -12.15 -44.44
CA ALA A 346 12.89 -13.40 -44.98
C ALA A 346 14.16 -13.18 -45.82
N ALA A 347 15.14 -14.09 -45.73
CA ALA A 347 15.67 -14.88 -46.86
C ALA A 347 16.93 -15.72 -46.49
N SER A 348 16.83 -17.04 -46.73
CA SER A 348 17.86 -17.97 -47.26
C SER A 348 19.10 -18.30 -46.38
N THR A 349 19.61 -19.53 -46.21
CA THR A 349 19.75 -20.73 -47.06
C THR A 349 20.14 -21.99 -46.21
N GLY A 350 19.77 -23.20 -46.69
CA GLY A 350 20.42 -24.54 -46.55
C GLY A 350 20.67 -25.13 -45.15
N ASP A 351 20.62 -26.43 -44.83
CA ASP A 351 20.47 -27.75 -45.45
C ASP A 351 20.30 -28.71 -44.22
N GLY A 352 19.47 -29.75 -44.10
CA GLY A 352 19.25 -30.91 -44.95
C GLY A 352 18.81 -32.12 -44.07
N SER A 353 18.25 -33.13 -44.75
CA SER A 353 17.89 -34.49 -44.31
C SER A 353 16.47 -34.78 -43.82
N ALA A 354 15.93 -35.86 -44.36
CA ALA A 354 14.52 -36.17 -44.59
C ALA A 354 14.09 -37.49 -43.87
N PRO A 355 13.04 -38.24 -44.29
CA PRO A 355 11.76 -38.33 -43.58
C PRO A 355 11.38 -39.77 -43.14
N LYS A 356 10.29 -39.95 -42.38
CA LYS A 356 9.56 -41.24 -42.36
C LYS A 356 8.05 -41.11 -42.13
N ARG A 357 7.30 -41.70 -43.06
CA ARG A 357 5.85 -41.89 -43.14
C ARG A 357 5.34 -43.02 -42.23
N LYS A 358 4.06 -42.94 -41.82
CA LYS A 358 2.95 -43.93 -41.87
C LYS A 358 1.76 -43.28 -41.11
N GLY A 359 0.61 -42.94 -41.69
CA GLY A 359 -0.41 -43.79 -42.35
C GLY A 359 -1.21 -44.57 -41.28
N ALA A 360 -2.53 -44.68 -41.20
CA ALA A 360 -3.72 -44.12 -41.87
C ALA A 360 -4.96 -44.65 -41.10
N ALA A 361 -6.13 -43.99 -41.22
CA ALA A 361 -7.51 -44.50 -40.99
C ALA A 361 -7.91 -44.82 -39.52
N ALA A 362 -9.17 -44.69 -39.06
CA ALA A 362 -10.46 -44.62 -39.74
C ALA A 362 -11.53 -43.88 -38.91
N LYS A 363 -12.53 -43.36 -39.62
CA LYS A 363 -13.85 -42.85 -39.16
C LYS A 363 -14.68 -43.94 -38.47
N GLY A 364 -15.60 -43.55 -37.58
CA GLY A 364 -16.77 -44.38 -37.27
C GLY A 364 -17.66 -43.86 -36.14
N LYS A 365 -18.78 -43.23 -36.50
CA LYS A 365 -19.90 -42.75 -35.68
C LYS A 365 -20.45 -43.79 -34.67
N ALA A 366 -20.93 -43.32 -33.51
CA ALA A 366 -22.35 -43.39 -33.09
C ALA A 366 -22.56 -42.95 -31.63
N ALA A 367 -23.51 -42.05 -31.41
CA ALA A 367 -24.14 -41.79 -30.10
C ALA A 367 -25.18 -42.90 -29.81
N PRO A 368 -25.65 -43.07 -28.56
CA PRO A 368 -26.88 -42.36 -28.19
C PRO A 368 -26.95 -41.85 -26.72
N ALA A 369 -28.01 -41.09 -26.49
CA ALA A 369 -28.34 -40.24 -25.35
C ALA A 369 -28.97 -40.95 -24.12
N LYS A 370 -29.25 -40.09 -23.11
CA LYS A 370 -30.03 -40.25 -21.85
C LYS A 370 -29.14 -40.56 -20.64
N ARG A 371 -29.25 -39.88 -19.48
CA ARG A 371 -30.49 -39.43 -18.82
C ARG A 371 -30.15 -38.42 -17.70
N GLN A 372 -30.81 -37.26 -17.68
CA GLN A 372 -30.98 -36.45 -16.47
C GLN A 372 -31.93 -37.17 -15.51
N ARG A 373 -31.63 -37.07 -14.21
CA ARG A 373 -32.61 -37.24 -13.14
C ARG A 373 -32.53 -36.02 -12.23
N ALA A 374 -33.74 -35.60 -11.85
CA ALA A 374 -34.08 -34.56 -10.89
C ALA A 374 -33.52 -34.83 -9.50
#